data_AF-A0A6H0WJE2-F1
#
_entry.id   AF-A0A6H0WJE2-F1
#
_cell.length_a   1.000
_cell.length_b   1.000
_cell.length_c   1.000
_cell.angle_alpha   90.00
_cell.angle_beta   90.00
_cell.angle_gamma   90.00
#
_symmetry.space_group_name_H-M   'P 1'
#
loop_
_entity.id
_entity.type
_entity.pdbx_description
1 polymer ?
#
loop_
_entity_poly.entity_id
_entity_poly.type
_entity_poly.pdbx_seq_one_letter_code
_entity_poly.pdbx_strand_id
1 'polypeptide(L)' 'MSESNYKPSVPRWVDEILLKQKNQNAFAMLGETKRWDEWKHRYSRKLKYARLNGWTIEEE' A
#
# COMPACT_ATOMS: atom_id res chain seq x y z
N MET A 1 20.93 -15.45 8.33
CA MET A 1 19.64 -14.93 8.83
C MET A 1 18.75 -14.79 7.62
N SER A 2 17.78 -15.68 7.42
CA SER A 2 16.81 -15.56 6.33
C SER A 2 16.07 -14.24 6.52
N GLU A 3 16.36 -13.25 5.69
CA GLU A 3 15.57 -12.02 5.63
C GLU A 3 14.15 -12.44 5.27
N SER A 4 13.32 -12.60 6.29
CA SER A 4 11.89 -12.79 6.13
C SER A 4 11.40 -11.57 5.37
N ASN A 5 11.12 -11.74 4.07
CA ASN A 5 10.56 -10.71 3.20
C ASN A 5 9.25 -10.23 3.83
N TYR A 6 9.34 -9.19 4.67
CA TYR A 6 8.19 -8.66 5.39
C TYR A 6 7.16 -8.20 4.37
N LYS A 7 6.01 -8.88 4.35
CA LYS A 7 4.85 -8.54 3.54
C LYS A 7 3.79 -7.96 4.46
N PRO A 8 3.61 -6.63 4.47
CA PRO A 8 2.63 -5.99 5.33
C PRO A 8 1.21 -6.30 4.85
N SER A 9 0.31 -6.38 5.82
CA SER A 9 -1.13 -6.32 5.58
C SER A 9 -1.56 -4.86 5.35
N VAL A 10 -2.37 -4.63 4.33
CA VAL A 10 -2.94 -3.31 4.01
C VAL A 10 -4.45 -3.41 3.83
N PRO A 11 -5.20 -2.34 4.14
CA PRO A 11 -6.63 -2.28 3.87
C PRO A 11 -6.97 -2.44 2.39
N ARG A 12 -8.16 -2.93 2.09
CA ARG A 12 -8.64 -3.12 0.71
C ARG A 12 -8.58 -1.86 -0.16
N TRP A 13 -8.92 -0.70 0.41
CA TRP A 13 -8.83 0.58 -0.30
C TRP A 13 -7.38 0.99 -0.63
N VAL A 14 -6.39 0.55 0.17
CA VAL A 14 -4.96 0.76 -0.10
C VAL A 14 -4.47 -0.19 -1.19
N ASP A 15 -4.91 -1.45 -1.16
CA ASP A 15 -4.61 -2.44 -2.21
C ASP A 15 -5.03 -1.90 -3.59
N GLU A 16 -6.24 -1.37 -3.72
CA GLU A 16 -6.73 -0.78 -4.97
C GLU A 16 -5.84 0.37 -5.48
N ILE A 17 -5.39 1.25 -4.58
CA ILE A 17 -4.48 2.37 -4.92
C ILE A 17 -3.12 1.83 -5.36
N LEU A 18 -2.57 0.85 -4.64
CA LEU A 18 -1.28 0.25 -4.97
C LEU A 18 -1.33 -0.51 -6.30
N LEU A 19 -2.42 -1.22 -6.58
CA LEU A 19 -2.66 -1.90 -7.84
C LEU A 19 -2.74 -0.91 -9.01
N LYS A 20 -3.49 0.19 -8.83
CA LYS A 20 -3.58 1.28 -9.81
C LYS A 20 -2.23 1.96 -10.03
N GLN A 21 -1.44 2.19 -8.98
CA GLN A 21 -0.07 2.72 -9.09
C GLN A 21 0.85 1.77 -9.85
N LYS A 22 0.77 0.45 -9.60
CA LYS A 22 1.53 -0.58 -10.32
C LYS A 22 1.18 -0.60 -11.81
N ASN A 23 -0.08 -0.34 -12.15
CA ASN A 23 -0.56 -0.22 -13.52
C ASN A 23 -0.28 1.17 -14.16
N GLN A 24 0.64 1.96 -13.58
CA GLN A 24 1.04 3.30 -14.06
C GLN A 24 -0.11 4.32 -14.16
N ASN A 25 -1.19 4.11 -13.40
CA ASN A 25 -2.35 4.99 -13.46
C ASN A 25 -2.07 6.25 -12.63
N ALA A 26 -1.78 7.37 -13.31
CA ALA A 26 -1.45 8.65 -12.66
C ALA A 26 -2.57 9.17 -11.74
N PHE A 27 -3.80 8.72 -11.98
CA PHE A 27 -4.99 9.09 -11.21
C PHE A 27 -5.40 8.04 -10.17
N ALA A 28 -4.50 7.11 -9.80
CA ALA A 28 -4.74 6.06 -8.82
C ALA A 28 -5.29 6.56 -7.47
N MET A 29 -5.01 7.82 -7.13
CA MET A 29 -5.35 8.44 -5.84
C MET A 29 -6.52 9.44 -5.95
N LEU A 30 -7.10 9.63 -7.14
CA LEU A 30 -8.14 10.62 -7.36
C LEU A 30 -9.40 10.23 -6.58
N GLY A 31 -9.76 11.04 -5.57
CA GLY A 31 -10.91 10.81 -4.68
C GLY A 31 -10.55 10.35 -3.26
N GLU A 32 -9.36 9.79 -3.05
CA GLU A 32 -8.90 9.29 -1.75
C GLU A 32 -7.66 10.03 -1.23
N THR A 33 -7.27 11.15 -1.85
CA THR A 33 -6.00 11.84 -1.63
C THR A 33 -5.71 12.15 -0.15
N LYS A 34 -6.71 12.66 0.58
CA LYS A 34 -6.55 13.02 2.00
C LYS A 34 -6.35 11.78 2.89
N ARG A 35 -7.22 10.78 2.74
CA ARG A 35 -7.15 9.52 3.49
C ARG A 35 -5.86 8.76 3.18
N TRP A 36 -5.45 8.80 1.92
CA TRP A 36 -4.19 8.22 1.45
C TRP A 36 -2.97 8.92 2.06
N ASP A 37 -2.94 10.25 2.06
CA ASP A 37 -1.83 11.01 2.65
C ASP A 37 -1.69 10.74 4.15
N GLU A 38 -2.80 10.72 4.90
CA GLU A 38 -2.82 10.37 6.32
C GLU A 38 -2.32 8.93 6.56
N TRP A 39 -2.77 7.96 5.74
CA TRP A 39 -2.33 6.58 5.85
C TRP A 39 -0.85 6.41 5.51
N LYS A 40 -0.36 7.06 4.46
CA LYS A 40 1.08 7.07 4.11
C LYS A 40 1.92 7.62 5.24
N HIS A 41 1.46 8.69 5.90
CA HIS A 41 2.18 9.28 7.02
C HIS A 41 2.27 8.29 8.19
N ARG A 42 1.13 7.70 8.58
CA ARG A 42 1.02 6.77 9.71
C ARG A 42 1.71 5.43 9.46
N TYR A 43 1.67 4.92 8.23
CA TYR A 43 2.12 3.59 7.84
C TYR A 43 3.22 3.61 6.78
N SER A 44 4.06 4.64 6.78
CA SER A 44 5.16 4.84 5.80
C SER A 44 6.06 3.61 5.64
N ARG A 45 6.38 2.92 6.74
CA ARG A 45 7.14 1.66 6.73
C ARG A 45 6.38 0.53 6.05
N LYS A 46 5.08 0.35 6.34
CA LYS A 46 4.25 -0.65 5.64
C LYS A 46 4.24 -0.35 4.14
N LEU A 47 4.03 0.90 3.74
CA LEU A 47 4.03 1.28 2.32
C LEU A 47 5.36 0.92 1.62
N LYS A 48 6.50 1.22 2.27
CA LYS A 48 7.83 0.89 1.72
C LYS A 48 7.95 -0.60 1.44
N TYR A 49 7.61 -1.44 2.42
CA TYR A 49 7.71 -2.89 2.27
C TYR A 49 6.65 -3.48 1.34
N ALA A 50 5.45 -2.90 1.30
CA ALA A 50 4.43 -3.26 0.31
C ALA A 50 4.96 -3.11 -1.11
N ARG A 51 5.62 -1.99 -1.42
CA ARG A 51 6.20 -1.73 -2.74
C ARG A 51 7.39 -2.64 -3.08
N LEU A 52 8.21 -3.01 -2.09
CA LEU A 52 9.41 -3.82 -2.30
C LEU A 52 9.11 -5.32 -2.36
N ASN A 53 8.30 -5.82 -1.43
CA ASN A 53 8.10 -7.26 -1.18
C ASN A 53 6.69 -7.74 -1.58
N GLY A 54 5.79 -6.83 -1.94
CA GLY A 54 4.36 -7.10 -2.06
C GLY A 54 3.62 -6.94 -0.73
N TRP A 55 2.29 -7.04 -0.77
CA TRP A 55 1.41 -6.87 0.39
C TRP A 55 0.32 -7.94 0.40
N THR A 56 -0.35 -8.07 1.53
CA THR A 56 -1.58 -8.87 1.70
C THR A 56 -2.74 -7.96 2.08
N ILE A 57 -3.97 -8.37 1.80
CA ILE A 57 -5.17 -7.61 2.19
C ILE A 57 -5.50 -7.96 3.64
N GLU A 58 -5.79 -6.96 4.47
CA GLU A 58 -6.39 -7.18 5.79
C GLU A 58 -7.80 -7.78 5.56
N GLU A 59 -7.96 -9.08 5.78
CA GLU A 59 -9.27 -9.73 5.89
C GLU A 59 -9.93 -9.18 7.16
N GLU A 60 -11.07 -8.51 6.98
CA GLU A 60 -11.92 -8.00 8.04
C GLU A 60 -12.75 -9.12 8.68
#